data_AF-A0A1M7LW10-F1
#
_entry.id   AF-A0A1M7LW10-F1
#
_cell.length_a   1.000
_cell.length_b   1.000
_cell.length_c   1.000
_cell.angle_alpha   90.00
_cell.angle_beta   90.00
_cell.angle_gamma   90.00
#
_symmetry.space_group_name_H-M   'P 1'
#
loop_
_entity.id
_entity.type
_entity.pdbx_description
1 polymer ?
#
loop_
_entity_poly.entity_id
_entity_poly.type
_entity_poly.pdbx_seq_one_letter_code
_entity_poly.pdbx_strand_id
1 'polypeptide(L)'
;MKKSIAMAAALLISCSAICMTAGAEDETKVYVTISDNNSKIVIAEEPIVVTDTDNDGKLTINDALYLAHEKFYEGGAAAGYKSSVGQWGLGLDKLWGVENGGSYGYYVNHNMAMGLSDIVANDSFIDAYVFPDPKDLNYHYSYFTIRNHADSDPGYETEMNLMYVDFDENWQPVTKPVAGAKITINDKETDIVTDENGSFKVTLTEPGKNVVSAVTDSVKIAPPVFTVNINGNAVTTTTSTTTETTTTTTETTTTTTAKTTKATTKSTAKATTANKSSSPKTGDKGAGITFFALGAAAAVAIAFRRKDEE
;
A
#
# COMPACT_ATOMS: atom_id res chain seq x y z
N MET A 1 79.45 -20.47 14.56
CA MET A 1 78.99 -20.77 13.18
C MET A 1 77.81 -21.73 13.26
N LYS A 2 76.81 -21.61 12.35
CA LYS A 2 75.58 -22.45 12.23
C LYS A 2 74.60 -22.24 13.42
N LYS A 3 73.53 -21.42 13.33
CA LYS A 3 72.27 -21.42 12.53
C LYS A 3 71.20 -22.42 13.02
N SER A 4 70.03 -21.85 13.41
CA SER A 4 68.67 -22.44 13.51
C SER A 4 68.47 -23.61 14.53
N ILE A 5 67.31 -23.84 15.17
CA ILE A 5 65.88 -23.58 14.87
C ILE A 5 65.13 -23.04 16.12
N ALA A 6 63.98 -22.39 15.92
CA ALA A 6 63.12 -21.75 16.94
C ALA A 6 62.19 -22.70 17.72
N MET A 7 61.66 -22.25 18.87
CA MET A 7 60.20 -22.29 19.20
C MET A 7 59.86 -21.46 20.47
N ALA A 8 58.61 -20.96 20.52
CA ALA A 8 57.83 -20.50 21.68
C ALA A 8 57.95 -19.03 22.17
N ALA A 9 56.79 -18.51 22.61
CA ALA A 9 56.53 -17.28 23.37
C ALA A 9 56.71 -15.91 22.67
N ALA A 10 55.83 -15.62 21.73
CA ALA A 10 55.41 -14.24 21.39
C ALA A 10 53.89 -14.19 21.22
N LEU A 11 53.17 -14.45 22.31
CA LEU A 11 51.72 -14.20 22.41
C LEU A 11 51.52 -12.86 23.13
N LEU A 12 50.50 -12.09 22.74
CA LEU A 12 50.08 -10.82 23.34
C LEU A 12 51.04 -9.63 23.14
N ILE A 13 50.85 -8.90 22.04
CA ILE A 13 50.78 -7.42 21.93
C ILE A 13 50.34 -7.11 20.48
N SER A 14 49.56 -6.04 20.29
CA SER A 14 49.01 -5.59 19.00
C SER A 14 47.81 -6.38 18.43
N CYS A 15 46.68 -6.38 19.15
CA CYS A 15 45.45 -5.94 18.50
C CYS A 15 45.28 -4.46 18.84
N SER A 16 45.75 -3.60 17.94
CA SER A 16 45.56 -2.15 18.01
C SER A 16 44.07 -1.84 18.15
N ALA A 17 43.73 -0.83 18.94
CA ALA A 17 42.40 -0.27 18.94
C ALA A 17 42.09 0.30 17.54
N ILE A 18 41.46 -0.53 16.70
CA ILE A 18 40.60 0.00 15.65
C ILE A 18 39.46 0.65 16.43
N CYS A 19 39.54 1.97 16.57
CA CYS A 19 38.35 2.75 16.86
C CYS A 19 37.36 2.40 15.76
N MET A 20 36.40 1.52 16.09
CA MET A 20 35.13 1.51 15.40
C MET A 20 34.51 2.87 15.69
N THR A 21 34.85 3.85 14.85
CA THR A 21 33.89 4.88 14.50
C THR A 21 32.70 4.09 13.95
N ALA A 22 31.72 3.86 14.81
CA ALA A 22 30.37 3.66 14.33
C ALA A 22 30.03 4.95 13.59
N GLY A 23 30.35 4.99 12.30
CA GLY A 23 29.51 5.74 11.39
C GLY A 23 28.11 5.21 11.64
N ALA A 24 27.16 6.11 11.87
CA ALA A 24 25.80 5.74 11.58
C ALA A 24 25.83 5.22 10.13
N GLU A 25 25.39 3.98 9.92
CA GLU A 25 25.05 3.58 8.56
C GLU A 25 23.98 4.58 8.13
N ASP A 26 24.21 5.28 7.01
CA ASP A 26 23.28 6.30 6.54
C ASP A 26 21.97 5.60 6.16
N GLU A 27 21.03 5.56 7.11
CA GLU A 27 19.74 4.88 7.00
C GLU A 27 19.02 5.39 5.76
N THR A 28 18.90 4.53 4.74
CA THR A 28 18.19 4.90 3.52
C THR A 28 16.70 4.96 3.83
N LYS A 29 16.17 6.17 3.85
CA LYS A 29 14.77 6.47 4.12
C LYS A 29 14.10 6.92 2.84
N VAL A 30 12.91 6.41 2.57
CA VAL A 30 12.07 6.76 1.41
C VAL A 30 10.67 7.12 1.88
N TYR A 31 9.92 7.80 1.03
CA TYR A 31 8.56 8.27 1.31
C TYR A 31 7.58 7.52 0.42
N VAL A 32 6.72 6.68 1.00
CA VAL A 32 5.85 5.78 0.24
C VAL A 32 4.40 6.25 0.25
N THR A 33 3.82 6.33 -0.94
CA THR A 33 2.39 6.55 -1.19
C THR A 33 1.80 5.29 -1.81
N ILE A 34 0.67 4.82 -1.29
CA ILE A 34 -0.10 3.72 -1.90
C ILE A 34 -1.57 4.15 -2.04
N SER A 35 -2.17 3.81 -3.18
CA SER A 35 -3.62 3.86 -3.38
C SER A 35 -4.20 2.51 -3.79
N ASP A 36 -5.41 2.22 -3.27
CA ASP A 36 -6.12 0.96 -3.48
C ASP A 36 -6.97 0.95 -4.76
N ASN A 37 -7.63 -0.18 -5.03
CA ASN A 37 -8.48 -0.35 -6.21
C ASN A 37 -9.79 0.48 -6.16
N ASN A 38 -10.04 1.22 -5.09
CA ASN A 38 -11.15 2.18 -5.00
C ASN A 38 -10.66 3.61 -5.31
N SER A 39 -9.42 3.77 -5.82
CA SER A 39 -8.72 5.05 -5.95
C SER A 39 -8.55 5.79 -4.62
N LYS A 40 -8.57 5.08 -3.48
CA LYS A 40 -8.40 5.68 -2.16
C LYS A 40 -6.92 5.66 -1.78
N ILE A 41 -6.40 6.79 -1.32
CA ILE A 41 -5.09 6.84 -0.68
C ILE A 41 -5.15 6.09 0.65
N VAL A 42 -4.22 5.15 0.86
CA VAL A 42 -4.15 4.30 2.05
C VAL A 42 -2.91 4.58 2.89
N ILE A 43 -1.80 5.00 2.27
CA ILE A 43 -0.70 5.72 2.90
C ILE A 43 -0.28 6.87 1.99
N ALA A 44 0.11 8.02 2.57
CA ALA A 44 0.41 9.25 1.85
C ALA A 44 1.81 9.75 2.26
N GLU A 45 2.82 9.59 1.42
CA GLU A 45 4.22 10.00 1.69
C GLU A 45 4.70 9.59 3.12
N GLU A 46 4.44 8.34 3.51
CA GLU A 46 4.86 7.84 4.81
C GLU A 46 6.34 7.44 4.80
N PRO A 47 7.15 7.85 5.80
CA PRO A 47 8.57 7.53 5.83
C PRO A 47 8.81 6.05 6.18
N ILE A 48 9.55 5.36 5.32
CA ILE A 48 10.00 3.98 5.46
C ILE A 48 11.53 3.99 5.49
N VAL A 49 12.14 3.43 6.54
CA VAL A 49 13.56 3.09 6.53
C VAL A 49 13.69 1.77 5.79
N VAL A 50 14.46 1.75 4.69
CA VAL A 50 14.61 0.62 3.79
C VAL A 50 15.80 -0.23 4.23
N THR A 51 15.53 -1.51 4.46
CA THR A 51 16.53 -2.55 4.68
C THR A 51 16.39 -3.60 3.58
N ASP A 52 17.48 -4.24 3.19
CA ASP A 52 17.47 -5.39 2.27
C ASP A 52 16.63 -6.53 2.88
N THR A 53 15.45 -6.79 2.32
CA THR A 53 14.47 -7.75 2.87
C THR A 53 14.58 -9.13 2.23
N ASP A 54 15.01 -9.21 0.97
CA ASP A 54 15.17 -10.47 0.23
C ASP A 54 16.62 -10.98 0.16
N ASN A 55 17.56 -10.22 0.73
CA ASN A 55 19.00 -10.51 0.87
C ASN A 55 19.75 -10.52 -0.47
N ASP A 56 19.35 -9.68 -1.44
CA ASP A 56 20.01 -9.54 -2.74
C ASP A 56 21.20 -8.58 -2.76
N GLY A 57 21.43 -7.84 -1.66
CA GLY A 57 22.50 -6.86 -1.49
C GLY A 57 22.18 -5.45 -2.01
N LYS A 58 20.92 -5.14 -2.30
CA LYS A 58 20.45 -3.81 -2.73
C LYS A 58 19.29 -3.34 -1.85
N LEU A 59 18.96 -2.05 -1.99
CA LEU A 59 17.74 -1.46 -1.43
C LEU A 59 16.87 -1.03 -2.60
N THR A 60 15.70 -1.64 -2.74
CA THR A 60 14.87 -1.56 -3.95
C THR A 60 13.44 -1.09 -3.67
N ILE A 61 12.66 -0.86 -4.73
CA ILE A 61 11.21 -0.64 -4.62
C ILE A 61 10.53 -1.84 -3.95
N ASN A 62 10.99 -3.08 -4.21
CA ASN A 62 10.47 -4.30 -3.59
C ASN A 62 10.55 -4.23 -2.05
N ASP A 63 11.72 -3.85 -1.52
CA ASP A 63 11.97 -3.73 -0.08
C ASP A 63 11.12 -2.62 0.55
N ALA A 64 11.10 -1.45 -0.09
CA ALA A 64 10.35 -0.30 0.42
C ALA A 64 8.85 -0.57 0.47
N LEU A 65 8.29 -1.23 -0.55
CA LEU A 65 6.88 -1.63 -0.55
C LEU A 65 6.63 -2.76 0.46
N TYR A 66 7.50 -3.78 0.55
CA TYR A 66 7.38 -4.84 1.57
C TYR A 66 7.30 -4.24 2.98
N LEU A 67 8.25 -3.37 3.33
CA LEU A 67 8.36 -2.73 4.64
C LEU A 67 7.20 -1.76 4.92
N ALA A 68 6.66 -1.09 3.89
CA ALA A 68 5.44 -0.30 4.03
C ALA A 68 4.23 -1.15 4.47
N HIS A 69 4.10 -2.37 3.94
CA HIS A 69 3.02 -3.27 4.36
C HIS A 69 3.27 -3.87 5.76
N GLU A 70 4.51 -4.23 6.12
CA GLU A 70 4.81 -4.65 7.50
C GLU A 70 4.49 -3.57 8.54
N LYS A 71 4.72 -2.30 8.19
CA LYS A 71 4.50 -1.17 9.10
C LYS A 71 3.04 -0.72 9.19
N PHE A 72 2.29 -0.76 8.09
CA PHE A 72 0.99 -0.08 7.98
C PHE A 72 -0.18 -0.96 7.51
N TYR A 73 0.04 -2.19 7.04
CA TYR A 73 -1.04 -3.08 6.62
C TYR A 73 -1.46 -4.05 7.74
N GLU A 74 -2.76 -4.28 7.92
CA GLU A 74 -3.25 -5.23 8.93
C GLU A 74 -2.88 -6.67 8.54
N GLY A 75 -2.05 -7.32 9.38
CA GLY A 75 -1.46 -8.63 9.07
C GLY A 75 -0.14 -8.57 8.28
N GLY A 76 0.43 -7.37 8.12
CA GLY A 76 1.76 -7.16 7.57
C GLY A 76 1.89 -7.47 6.08
N ALA A 77 3.13 -7.58 5.61
CA ALA A 77 3.41 -7.89 4.21
C ALA A 77 2.86 -9.26 3.79
N ALA A 78 2.87 -10.25 4.71
CA ALA A 78 2.31 -11.59 4.45
C ALA A 78 0.82 -11.57 4.04
N ALA A 79 0.04 -10.61 4.55
CA ALA A 79 -1.35 -10.41 4.15
C ALA A 79 -1.47 -9.48 2.93
N GLY A 80 -0.76 -8.34 2.96
CA GLY A 80 -0.98 -7.21 2.06
C GLY A 80 -0.12 -7.15 0.79
N TYR A 81 1.01 -7.83 0.74
CA TYR A 81 2.02 -7.67 -0.32
C TYR A 81 2.42 -9.00 -0.95
N LYS A 82 2.74 -8.97 -2.25
CA LYS A 82 3.39 -10.08 -2.94
C LYS A 82 4.02 -9.59 -4.25
N SER A 83 5.23 -10.04 -4.53
CA SER A 83 5.91 -9.86 -5.81
C SER A 83 6.34 -11.21 -6.41
N SER A 84 6.52 -11.26 -7.73
CA SER A 84 7.07 -12.42 -8.42
C SER A 84 7.85 -12.03 -9.68
N VAL A 85 8.76 -12.91 -10.13
CA VAL A 85 9.51 -12.69 -11.37
C VAL A 85 8.69 -13.20 -12.56
N GLY A 86 8.20 -12.26 -13.37
CA GLY A 86 7.50 -12.54 -14.62
C GLY A 86 8.38 -12.36 -15.86
N GLN A 87 7.74 -12.32 -17.04
CA GLN A 87 8.41 -12.09 -18.33
C GLN A 87 9.18 -10.76 -18.38
N TRP A 88 8.74 -9.76 -17.61
CA TRP A 88 9.25 -8.39 -17.62
C TRP A 88 10.13 -8.05 -16.41
N GLY A 89 10.54 -9.05 -15.62
CA GLY A 89 11.30 -8.86 -14.37
C GLY A 89 10.43 -9.02 -13.12
N LEU A 90 10.91 -8.48 -11.99
CA LEU A 90 10.21 -8.53 -10.71
C LEU A 90 9.04 -7.53 -10.71
N GLY A 91 7.82 -8.04 -10.57
CA GLY A 91 6.58 -7.26 -10.58
C GLY A 91 5.64 -7.59 -9.42
N LEU A 92 4.60 -6.78 -9.26
CA LEU A 92 3.58 -6.97 -8.22
C LEU A 92 2.60 -8.09 -8.60
N ASP A 93 2.42 -9.04 -7.68
CA ASP A 93 1.30 -9.99 -7.68
C ASP A 93 0.14 -9.46 -6.83
N LYS A 94 0.46 -8.75 -5.74
CA LYS A 94 -0.48 -8.15 -4.78
C LYS A 94 0.04 -6.82 -4.25
N LEU A 95 -0.84 -5.83 -4.18
CA LEU A 95 -0.61 -4.53 -3.55
C LEU A 95 -1.78 -4.19 -2.62
N TRP A 96 -1.48 -3.84 -1.38
CA TRP A 96 -2.46 -3.47 -0.34
C TRP A 96 -3.61 -4.48 -0.15
N GLY A 97 -3.29 -5.77 -0.20
CA GLY A 97 -4.26 -6.87 -0.10
C GLY A 97 -4.94 -7.26 -1.40
N VAL A 98 -4.85 -6.43 -2.45
CA VAL A 98 -5.54 -6.64 -3.72
C VAL A 98 -4.70 -7.48 -4.67
N GLU A 99 -5.24 -8.63 -5.08
CA GLU A 99 -4.73 -9.47 -6.18
C GLU A 99 -5.60 -9.23 -7.42
N ASN A 100 -5.16 -8.37 -8.36
CA ASN A 100 -5.95 -8.01 -9.56
C ASN A 100 -5.42 -8.57 -10.88
N GLY A 101 -4.42 -9.46 -10.85
CA GLY A 101 -3.83 -10.08 -12.04
C GLY A 101 -2.70 -9.29 -12.70
N GLY A 102 -2.08 -8.34 -11.99
CA GLY A 102 -0.87 -7.65 -12.44
C GLY A 102 -1.09 -6.21 -12.93
N SER A 103 -2.29 -5.65 -12.77
CA SER A 103 -2.61 -4.28 -13.17
C SER A 103 -2.28 -3.31 -12.04
N TYR A 104 -1.00 -3.01 -11.89
CA TYR A 104 -0.45 -2.10 -10.90
C TYR A 104 0.48 -1.10 -11.57
N GLY A 105 0.57 0.11 -11.03
CA GLY A 105 1.59 1.08 -11.43
C GLY A 105 2.47 1.48 -10.26
N TYR A 106 3.73 1.80 -10.55
CA TYR A 106 4.67 2.29 -9.54
C TYR A 106 5.72 3.21 -10.18
N TYR A 107 6.03 4.30 -9.48
CA TYR A 107 6.88 5.40 -9.93
C TYR A 107 7.85 5.80 -8.81
N VAL A 108 9.05 6.24 -9.18
CA VAL A 108 10.06 6.77 -8.24
C VAL A 108 10.41 8.20 -8.65
N ASN A 109 10.17 9.17 -7.76
CA ASN A 109 10.38 10.60 -8.00
C ASN A 109 9.71 11.07 -9.32
N HIS A 110 8.47 10.63 -9.56
CA HIS A 110 7.70 10.83 -10.80
C HIS A 110 8.26 10.18 -12.08
N ASN A 111 9.38 9.46 -12.01
CA ASN A 111 9.91 8.69 -13.12
C ASN A 111 9.33 7.27 -13.10
N MET A 112 9.04 6.74 -14.28
CA MET A 112 8.57 5.38 -14.44
C MET A 112 9.65 4.39 -14.01
N ALA A 113 9.31 3.46 -13.12
CA ALA A 113 10.19 2.35 -12.78
C ALA A 113 10.14 1.28 -13.88
N MET A 114 11.28 0.64 -14.13
CA MET A 114 11.42 -0.49 -15.06
C MET A 114 11.07 -1.83 -14.42
N GLY A 115 11.09 -1.90 -13.09
CA GLY A 115 10.69 -3.07 -12.30
C GLY A 115 10.83 -2.82 -10.81
N LEU A 116 10.31 -3.72 -9.96
CA LEU A 116 10.44 -3.60 -8.51
C LEU A 116 11.89 -3.75 -8.00
N SER A 117 12.78 -4.28 -8.84
CA SER A 117 14.22 -4.41 -8.56
C SER A 117 15.02 -3.11 -8.77
N ASP A 118 14.36 -2.01 -9.17
CA ASP A 118 15.03 -0.72 -9.32
C ASP A 118 15.48 -0.20 -7.94
N ILE A 119 16.71 0.30 -7.89
CA ILE A 119 17.36 0.77 -6.65
C ILE A 119 16.76 2.10 -6.22
N VAL A 120 16.48 2.24 -4.93
CA VAL A 120 15.99 3.49 -4.33
C VAL A 120 17.12 4.21 -3.60
N ALA A 121 17.14 5.55 -3.71
CA ALA A 121 18.09 6.39 -2.98
C ALA A 121 17.42 7.01 -1.75
N ASN A 122 18.23 7.47 -0.78
CA ASN A 122 17.69 8.23 0.36
C ASN A 122 16.88 9.45 -0.12
N ASP A 123 15.81 9.76 0.62
CA ASP A 123 14.79 10.77 0.34
C ASP A 123 14.02 10.58 -0.99
N SER A 124 14.04 9.39 -1.58
CA SER A 124 13.19 9.08 -2.75
C SER A 124 11.72 8.96 -2.37
N PHE A 125 10.86 9.43 -3.27
CA PHE A 125 9.41 9.26 -3.22
C PHE A 125 9.00 8.09 -4.11
N ILE A 126 8.22 7.16 -3.55
CA ILE A 126 7.70 5.98 -4.25
C ILE A 126 6.18 6.06 -4.20
N ASP A 127 5.54 6.19 -5.37
CA ASP A 127 4.10 6.03 -5.48
C ASP A 127 3.79 4.66 -6.07
N ALA A 128 2.89 3.90 -5.46
CA ALA A 128 2.33 2.68 -6.04
C ALA A 128 0.80 2.73 -6.03
N TYR A 129 0.16 2.15 -7.04
CA TYR A 129 -1.29 2.19 -7.16
C TYR A 129 -1.86 0.92 -7.80
N VAL A 130 -3.05 0.54 -7.34
CA VAL A 130 -3.85 -0.54 -7.93
C VAL A 130 -4.79 0.04 -8.96
N PHE A 131 -4.88 -0.55 -10.15
CA PHE A 131 -5.86 -0.14 -11.15
C PHE A 131 -7.29 -0.49 -10.65
N PRO A 132 -8.25 0.46 -10.64
CA PRO A 132 -9.61 0.21 -10.16
C PRO A 132 -10.38 -0.85 -10.96
N ASP A 133 -10.18 -0.87 -12.28
CA ASP A 133 -10.58 -1.97 -13.16
C ASP A 133 -9.31 -2.54 -13.82
N PRO A 134 -8.89 -3.78 -13.54
CA PRO A 134 -7.69 -4.38 -14.14
C PRO A 134 -7.84 -4.68 -15.65
N LYS A 135 -9.01 -4.43 -16.25
CA LYS A 135 -9.22 -4.52 -17.70
C LYS A 135 -9.13 -3.17 -18.40
N ASP A 136 -9.20 -2.08 -17.65
CA ASP A 136 -9.12 -0.73 -18.18
C ASP A 136 -7.74 -0.14 -17.92
N LEU A 137 -6.86 -0.30 -18.92
CA LEU A 137 -5.50 0.23 -18.86
C LEU A 137 -5.43 1.75 -19.07
N ASN A 138 -6.56 2.42 -19.35
CA ASN A 138 -6.66 3.88 -19.43
C ASN A 138 -6.78 4.50 -18.03
N TYR A 139 -5.78 4.24 -17.18
CA TYR A 139 -5.66 4.75 -15.82
C TYR A 139 -4.23 5.27 -15.60
N HIS A 140 -4.11 6.58 -15.46
CA HIS A 140 -2.83 7.27 -15.57
C HIS A 140 -2.21 7.55 -14.20
N TYR A 141 -0.89 7.44 -14.10
CA TYR A 141 -0.18 8.04 -12.96
C TYR A 141 -0.36 9.56 -13.00
N SER A 142 -0.73 10.16 -11.88
CA SER A 142 -0.82 11.60 -11.74
C SER A 142 -0.10 12.09 -10.49
N TYR A 143 0.33 13.35 -10.54
CA TYR A 143 1.18 13.93 -9.52
C TYR A 143 1.10 15.45 -9.50
N PHE A 144 1.42 16.02 -8.34
CA PHE A 144 1.69 17.45 -8.22
C PHE A 144 3.17 17.74 -8.50
N THR A 145 3.46 18.86 -9.18
CA THR A 145 4.83 19.23 -9.60
C THR A 145 5.81 19.53 -8.47
N ILE A 146 5.35 19.62 -7.23
CA ILE A 146 6.18 19.90 -6.05
C ILE A 146 6.01 18.76 -5.03
N ARG A 147 7.11 18.39 -4.37
CA ARG A 147 7.18 17.45 -3.24
C ARG A 147 8.20 17.92 -2.22
N ASN A 148 8.28 17.20 -1.10
CA ASN A 148 9.30 17.34 -0.06
C ASN A 148 9.29 18.74 0.59
N HIS A 149 8.29 18.97 1.44
CA HIS A 149 8.16 20.22 2.18
C HIS A 149 8.53 20.05 3.64
N ALA A 150 9.29 21.02 4.14
CA ALA A 150 9.54 21.17 5.57
C ALA A 150 8.27 21.61 6.30
N ASP A 151 8.18 21.22 7.58
CA ASP A 151 7.20 21.68 8.55
C ASP A 151 7.01 23.21 8.47
N SER A 152 5.77 23.65 8.29
CA SER A 152 5.41 25.02 7.93
C SER A 152 4.38 25.60 8.91
N ASP A 153 4.33 26.92 9.03
CA ASP A 153 3.40 27.58 9.96
C ASP A 153 1.95 27.67 9.40
N PRO A 154 0.92 27.81 10.25
CA PRO A 154 -0.46 27.94 9.80
C PRO A 154 -0.67 29.14 8.87
N GLY A 155 -1.40 28.91 7.77
CA GLY A 155 -1.50 29.87 6.67
C GLY A 155 -0.42 29.68 5.60
N TYR A 156 0.29 28.55 5.61
CA TYR A 156 1.17 28.14 4.52
C TYR A 156 0.42 28.14 3.19
N GLU A 157 0.91 28.91 2.22
CA GLU A 157 0.36 29.00 0.88
C GLU A 157 1.34 28.40 -0.12
N THR A 158 0.83 27.62 -1.07
CA THR A 158 1.62 27.09 -2.18
C THR A 158 0.80 27.01 -3.46
N GLU A 159 1.48 27.11 -4.60
CA GLU A 159 0.94 27.01 -5.94
C GLU A 159 1.67 25.89 -6.67
N MET A 160 0.92 24.99 -7.31
CA MET A 160 1.46 23.80 -7.98
C MET A 160 0.58 23.37 -9.15
N ASN A 161 1.10 22.49 -10.01
CA ASN A 161 0.37 21.95 -11.15
C ASN A 161 0.05 20.48 -10.92
N LEU A 162 -1.19 20.09 -11.19
CA LEU A 162 -1.60 18.69 -11.33
C LEU A 162 -1.33 18.21 -12.76
N MET A 163 -0.47 17.20 -12.86
CA MET A 163 -0.05 16.58 -14.12
C MET A 163 -0.37 15.09 -14.13
N TYR A 164 -0.55 14.50 -15.31
CA TYR A 164 -0.59 13.04 -15.49
C TYR A 164 0.37 12.59 -16.58
N VAL A 165 0.80 11.33 -16.50
CA VAL A 165 1.64 10.68 -17.50
C VAL A 165 0.76 9.87 -18.46
N ASP A 166 0.91 10.16 -19.74
CA ASP A 166 0.33 9.45 -20.87
C ASP A 166 1.46 8.96 -21.78
N PHE A 167 1.14 8.28 -22.88
CA PHE A 167 2.13 7.81 -23.85
C PHE A 167 1.90 8.40 -25.24
N ASP A 168 2.98 8.71 -25.96
CA ASP A 168 2.90 9.08 -27.37
C ASP A 168 2.82 7.85 -28.29
N GLU A 169 2.74 8.08 -29.61
CA GLU A 169 2.70 7.01 -30.64
C GLU A 169 3.94 6.10 -30.62
N ASN A 170 5.04 6.54 -30.01
CA ASN A 170 6.31 5.83 -29.86
C ASN A 170 6.45 5.17 -28.47
N TRP A 171 5.37 5.10 -27.69
CA TRP A 171 5.35 4.61 -26.31
C TRP A 171 6.33 5.35 -25.38
N GLN A 172 6.65 6.60 -25.67
CA GLN A 172 7.42 7.45 -24.77
C GLN A 172 6.48 8.15 -23.79
N PRO A 173 6.83 8.24 -22.49
CA PRO A 173 6.02 8.93 -21.52
C PRO A 173 5.96 10.43 -21.84
N VAL A 174 4.76 10.99 -21.87
CA VAL A 174 4.49 12.41 -22.08
C VAL A 174 3.61 12.94 -20.95
N THR A 175 4.04 14.04 -20.34
CA THR A 175 3.30 14.68 -19.24
C THR A 175 2.26 15.66 -19.79
N LYS A 176 1.03 15.59 -19.30
CA LYS A 176 -0.09 16.47 -19.66
C LYS A 176 -0.74 17.08 -18.41
N PRO A 177 -1.23 18.34 -18.44
CA PRO A 177 -1.95 18.93 -17.32
C PRO A 177 -3.34 18.31 -17.15
N VAL A 178 -3.85 18.27 -15.92
CA VAL A 178 -5.25 17.91 -15.64
C VAL A 178 -6.04 19.18 -15.34
N ALA A 179 -6.85 19.63 -16.30
CA ALA A 179 -7.76 20.76 -16.12
C ALA A 179 -9.10 20.35 -15.49
N GLY A 180 -9.68 21.22 -14.67
CA GLY A 180 -11.01 21.03 -14.08
C GLY A 180 -11.07 20.00 -12.93
N ALA A 181 -9.93 19.55 -12.40
CA ALA A 181 -9.90 18.65 -11.26
C ALA A 181 -10.23 19.40 -9.96
N LYS A 182 -11.06 18.81 -9.10
CA LYS A 182 -11.32 19.32 -7.76
C LYS A 182 -10.19 18.93 -6.83
N ILE A 183 -9.69 19.88 -6.04
CA ILE A 183 -8.69 19.62 -5.00
C ILE A 183 -9.38 19.18 -3.71
N THR A 184 -8.79 18.19 -3.04
CA THR A 184 -9.22 17.74 -1.71
C THR A 184 -8.10 17.97 -0.69
N ILE A 185 -8.48 18.19 0.57
CA ILE A 185 -7.56 18.31 1.71
C ILE A 185 -8.07 17.40 2.81
N ASN A 186 -7.24 16.45 3.27
CA ASN A 186 -7.60 15.47 4.31
C ASN A 186 -8.92 14.73 3.98
N ASP A 187 -9.03 14.24 2.75
CA ASP A 187 -10.21 13.61 2.12
C ASP A 187 -11.49 14.48 2.04
N LYS A 188 -11.42 15.78 2.37
CA LYS A 188 -12.54 16.74 2.24
C LYS A 188 -12.46 17.46 0.89
N GLU A 189 -13.57 17.56 0.17
CA GLU A 189 -13.66 18.43 -1.03
C GLU A 189 -13.45 19.91 -0.68
N THR A 190 -12.84 20.65 -1.60
CA THR A 190 -12.69 22.10 -1.54
C THR A 190 -13.31 22.76 -2.78
N ASP A 191 -13.52 24.08 -2.73
CA ASP A 191 -13.94 24.87 -3.90
C ASP A 191 -12.79 25.15 -4.90
N ILE A 192 -11.58 24.63 -4.64
CA ILE A 192 -10.40 24.84 -5.50
C ILE A 192 -10.47 23.86 -6.68
N VAL A 193 -10.34 24.40 -7.89
CA VAL A 193 -10.36 23.66 -9.15
C VAL A 193 -9.13 24.04 -9.98
N THR A 194 -8.53 23.08 -10.67
CA THR A 194 -7.34 23.30 -11.52
C THR A 194 -7.66 24.04 -12.81
N ASP A 195 -6.77 24.93 -13.23
CA ASP A 195 -6.87 25.67 -14.51
C ASP A 195 -6.48 24.82 -15.74
N GLU A 196 -6.48 25.43 -16.94
CA GLU A 196 -6.12 24.75 -18.20
C GLU A 196 -4.70 24.15 -18.21
N ASN A 197 -3.78 24.67 -17.37
CA ASN A 197 -2.42 24.18 -17.18
C ASN A 197 -2.29 23.26 -15.95
N GLY A 198 -3.40 22.83 -15.37
CA GLY A 198 -3.44 22.04 -14.15
C GLY A 198 -3.08 22.82 -12.88
N SER A 199 -2.88 24.14 -12.98
CA SER A 199 -2.40 24.99 -11.89
C SER A 199 -3.51 25.23 -10.85
N PHE A 200 -3.13 25.27 -9.59
CA PHE A 200 -3.99 25.72 -8.50
C PHE A 200 -3.15 26.26 -7.34
N LYS A 201 -3.80 27.04 -6.47
CA LYS A 201 -3.23 27.53 -5.21
C LYS A 201 -4.01 26.95 -4.03
N VAL A 202 -3.30 26.51 -2.99
CA VAL A 202 -3.88 26.00 -1.74
C VAL A 202 -3.28 26.72 -0.54
N THR A 203 -4.10 26.91 0.50
CA THR A 203 -3.71 27.51 1.79
C THR A 203 -4.02 26.51 2.90
N LEU A 204 -3.01 26.09 3.66
CA LEU A 204 -3.10 25.08 4.70
C LEU A 204 -3.09 25.71 6.09
N THR A 205 -4.09 25.38 6.91
CA THR A 205 -4.30 25.97 8.25
C THR A 205 -4.62 24.96 9.35
N GLU A 206 -5.08 23.75 9.03
CA GLU A 206 -5.29 22.68 10.03
C GLU A 206 -3.93 22.20 10.56
N PRO A 207 -3.64 22.21 11.88
CA PRO A 207 -2.36 21.74 12.40
C PRO A 207 -2.17 20.23 12.25
N GLY A 208 -0.92 19.80 12.05
CA GLY A 208 -0.54 18.41 11.78
C GLY A 208 -0.34 18.11 10.30
N LYS A 209 -0.22 16.82 9.96
CA LYS A 209 -0.04 16.35 8.58
C LYS A 209 -1.29 16.61 7.75
N ASN A 210 -1.17 17.52 6.79
CA ASN A 210 -2.18 17.77 5.76
C ASN A 210 -1.84 16.93 4.52
N VAL A 211 -2.84 16.26 3.95
CA VAL A 211 -2.73 15.53 2.69
C VAL A 211 -3.59 16.26 1.67
N VAL A 212 -2.94 16.84 0.66
CA VAL A 212 -3.61 17.42 -0.52
C VAL A 212 -3.66 16.36 -1.61
N SER A 213 -4.83 16.21 -2.24
CA SER A 213 -5.07 15.32 -3.37
C SER A 213 -6.04 15.96 -4.37
N ALA A 214 -6.41 15.24 -5.42
CA ALA A 214 -7.35 15.72 -6.42
C ALA A 214 -8.21 14.59 -6.99
N VAL A 215 -9.43 14.94 -7.40
CA VAL A 215 -10.38 14.05 -8.09
C VAL A 215 -10.89 14.74 -9.36
N THR A 216 -11.13 13.95 -10.41
CA THR A 216 -11.66 14.46 -11.68
C THR A 216 -12.46 13.40 -12.42
N ASP A 217 -13.48 13.83 -13.16
CA ASP A 217 -14.25 13.01 -14.09
C ASP A 217 -13.69 13.07 -15.53
N SER A 218 -12.72 13.94 -15.81
CA SER A 218 -12.22 14.20 -17.18
C SER A 218 -11.19 13.19 -17.68
N VAL A 219 -10.32 12.69 -16.78
CA VAL A 219 -9.25 11.71 -17.07
C VAL A 219 -9.16 10.78 -15.86
N LYS A 220 -9.08 9.46 -16.08
CA LYS A 220 -8.95 8.52 -14.97
C LYS A 220 -7.49 8.52 -14.48
N ILE A 221 -7.29 8.96 -13.24
CA ILE A 221 -5.97 9.15 -12.64
C ILE A 221 -5.84 8.39 -11.32
N ALA A 222 -4.64 7.87 -11.05
CA ALA A 222 -4.20 7.53 -9.70
C ALA A 222 -4.20 8.82 -8.85
N PRO A 223 -4.75 8.80 -7.62
CA PRO A 223 -4.90 10.00 -6.81
C PRO A 223 -3.51 10.61 -6.51
N PRO A 224 -3.26 11.88 -6.90
CA PRO A 224 -2.00 12.54 -6.63
C PRO A 224 -1.88 12.82 -5.13
N VAL A 225 -0.66 12.87 -4.60
CA VAL A 225 -0.42 13.16 -3.18
C VAL A 225 0.62 14.27 -3.04
N PHE A 226 0.32 15.18 -2.13
CA PHE A 226 1.24 16.19 -1.61
C PHE A 226 1.01 16.31 -0.11
N THR A 227 2.05 16.19 0.71
CA THR A 227 1.93 16.32 2.17
C THR A 227 2.76 17.46 2.75
N VAL A 228 2.18 18.15 3.74
CA VAL A 228 2.84 19.19 4.54
C VAL A 228 2.42 19.03 5.99
N ASN A 229 3.38 19.03 6.92
CA ASN A 229 3.09 19.15 8.34
C ASN A 229 2.92 20.64 8.71
N ILE A 230 1.79 21.00 9.30
CA ILE A 230 1.52 22.37 9.77
C ILE A 230 1.76 22.47 11.28
N ASN A 231 2.65 23.38 11.67
CA ASN A 231 3.04 23.61 13.06
C ASN A 231 1.85 24.03 13.93
N GLY A 232 1.76 23.44 15.12
CA GLY A 232 0.75 23.77 16.12
C GLY A 232 0.21 22.53 16.82
N ASN A 233 -0.66 22.75 17.80
CA ASN A 233 -1.30 21.66 18.52
C ASN A 233 -2.49 21.14 17.69
N ALA A 234 -2.31 20.00 17.03
CA ALA A 234 -3.42 19.25 16.45
C ALA A 234 -4.45 18.91 17.54
N VAL A 235 -5.74 19.10 17.26
CA VAL A 235 -6.82 18.72 18.18
C VAL A 235 -7.00 17.21 18.12
N THR A 236 -6.27 16.49 18.97
CA THR A 236 -6.41 15.04 19.13
C THR A 236 -7.78 14.74 19.73
N THR A 237 -8.76 14.44 18.88
CA THR A 237 -10.04 13.88 19.34
C THR A 237 -9.82 12.41 19.66
N THR A 238 -9.37 12.15 20.88
CA THR A 238 -9.25 10.78 21.40
C THR A 238 -10.64 10.18 21.56
N THR A 239 -11.12 9.47 20.54
CA THR A 239 -12.30 8.60 20.65
C THR A 239 -11.95 7.41 21.53
N SER A 240 -12.04 7.62 22.85
CA SER A 240 -11.97 6.56 23.84
C SER A 240 -13.22 5.69 23.72
N THR A 241 -13.15 4.62 22.93
CA THR A 241 -14.16 3.57 22.90
C THR A 241 -14.16 2.84 24.24
N THR A 242 -14.99 3.30 25.18
CA THR A 242 -15.26 2.60 26.43
C THR A 242 -15.98 1.30 26.12
N THR A 243 -15.23 0.19 26.06
CA THR A 243 -15.79 -1.15 26.01
C THR A 243 -16.41 -1.48 27.37
N GLU A 244 -17.73 -1.35 27.48
CA GLU A 244 -18.47 -1.81 28.66
C GLU A 244 -18.48 -3.34 28.71
N THR A 245 -17.50 -3.92 29.40
CA THR A 245 -17.47 -5.34 29.75
C THR A 245 -18.64 -5.68 30.67
N THR A 246 -19.74 -6.15 30.08
CA THR A 246 -20.90 -6.68 30.82
C THR A 246 -20.54 -8.01 31.45
N THR A 247 -20.00 -7.97 32.66
CA THR A 247 -19.72 -9.17 33.46
C THR A 247 -21.04 -9.73 34.01
N THR A 248 -21.51 -10.83 33.44
CA THR A 248 -22.70 -11.55 33.93
C THR A 248 -22.37 -12.31 35.22
N THR A 249 -22.68 -11.72 36.37
CA THR A 249 -22.59 -12.39 37.67
C THR A 249 -23.72 -13.40 37.85
N THR A 250 -23.39 -14.68 37.87
CA THR A 250 -24.33 -15.78 38.16
C THR A 250 -24.48 -15.96 39.67
N GLU A 251 -25.51 -15.38 40.28
CA GLU A 251 -25.86 -15.68 41.68
C GLU A 251 -26.80 -16.88 41.79
N THR A 252 -26.39 -17.86 42.59
CA THR A 252 -27.17 -19.04 42.95
C THR A 252 -27.89 -18.79 44.27
N THR A 253 -29.21 -19.06 44.35
CA THR A 253 -29.90 -19.19 45.65
C THR A 253 -31.00 -20.25 45.57
N THR A 254 -31.10 -21.05 46.62
CA THR A 254 -31.76 -22.37 46.62
C THR A 254 -33.07 -22.37 47.42
N THR A 255 -34.12 -23.00 46.86
CA THR A 255 -35.22 -23.72 47.57
C THR A 255 -36.14 -22.87 48.50
N THR A 256 -37.49 -22.95 48.44
CA THR A 256 -38.27 -23.97 49.20
C THR A 256 -39.78 -24.01 48.84
N THR A 257 -40.23 -25.19 48.39
CA THR A 257 -41.50 -25.92 48.65
C THR A 257 -42.90 -25.24 48.63
N ALA A 258 -43.59 -25.43 47.50
CA ALA A 258 -44.97 -25.92 47.27
C ALA A 258 -46.14 -25.75 48.30
N LYS A 259 -47.31 -25.31 47.78
CA LYS A 259 -48.64 -25.94 48.06
C LYS A 259 -49.73 -25.62 47.00
N THR A 260 -50.50 -26.65 46.62
CA THR A 260 -51.93 -26.72 46.14
C THR A 260 -52.65 -25.44 45.61
N THR A 261 -53.55 -25.50 44.60
CA THR A 261 -54.76 -26.36 44.53
C THR A 261 -55.40 -26.41 43.12
N LYS A 262 -56.23 -27.44 42.85
CA LYS A 262 -57.06 -27.66 41.63
C LYS A 262 -58.03 -26.50 41.27
N ALA A 263 -58.23 -26.28 39.97
CA ALA A 263 -59.57 -26.11 39.35
C ALA A 263 -59.52 -26.53 37.86
N THR A 264 -60.64 -27.00 37.30
CA THR A 264 -60.71 -27.70 35.99
C THR A 264 -61.77 -27.12 35.06
N THR A 265 -61.44 -26.88 33.78
CA THR A 265 -62.32 -26.97 32.59
C THR A 265 -61.43 -26.88 31.33
N LYS A 266 -61.24 -27.91 30.49
CA LYS A 266 -62.18 -28.57 29.55
C LYS A 266 -62.66 -27.56 28.47
N SER A 267 -62.19 -27.61 27.22
CA SER A 267 -62.67 -28.53 26.16
C SER A 267 -61.72 -28.44 24.93
N THR A 268 -61.13 -29.56 24.43
CA THR A 268 -61.51 -30.32 23.19
C THR A 268 -61.38 -29.51 21.87
N ALA A 269 -60.75 -29.96 20.76
CA ALA A 269 -60.42 -31.32 20.28
C ALA A 269 -59.07 -31.33 19.49
N LYS A 270 -58.21 -32.36 19.61
CA LYS A 270 -58.10 -33.57 18.76
C LYS A 270 -57.63 -33.26 17.32
N ALA A 271 -56.34 -33.40 16.98
CA ALA A 271 -55.65 -34.61 16.48
C ALA A 271 -56.07 -35.02 15.04
N THR A 272 -55.22 -35.58 14.17
CA THR A 272 -54.30 -36.71 14.43
C THR A 272 -53.20 -36.86 13.35
N THR A 273 -51.98 -37.26 13.75
CA THR A 273 -50.98 -38.12 13.05
C THR A 273 -50.71 -37.97 11.53
N ALA A 274 -49.49 -37.59 11.12
CA ALA A 274 -48.31 -38.45 10.83
C ALA A 274 -48.20 -38.82 9.31
N ASN A 275 -47.05 -39.15 8.70
CA ASN A 275 -45.77 -39.62 9.25
C ASN A 275 -44.57 -39.39 8.29
N LYS A 276 -43.36 -39.22 8.86
CA LYS A 276 -42.02 -39.68 8.40
C LYS A 276 -41.47 -39.46 6.96
N SER A 277 -40.20 -39.00 6.94
CA SER A 277 -39.04 -39.55 6.16
C SER A 277 -39.00 -39.26 4.65
N SER A 278 -37.85 -39.06 3.97
CA SER A 278 -36.42 -38.94 4.34
C SER A 278 -35.63 -38.33 3.17
N SER A 279 -34.42 -37.81 3.42
CA SER A 279 -33.45 -37.48 2.38
C SER A 279 -33.01 -38.71 1.56
N PRO A 280 -32.43 -38.49 0.37
CA PRO A 280 -31.07 -39.00 0.14
C PRO A 280 -30.12 -37.96 -0.50
N LYS A 281 -28.88 -38.38 -0.78
CA LYS A 281 -27.75 -37.56 -1.27
C LYS A 281 -27.04 -38.30 -2.42
N THR A 282 -26.26 -37.57 -3.22
CA THR A 282 -25.19 -37.99 -4.17
C THR A 282 -25.48 -38.24 -5.67
N GLY A 283 -24.56 -37.74 -6.53
CA GLY A 283 -24.24 -38.15 -7.91
C GLY A 283 -25.07 -37.53 -9.06
N ASP A 284 -24.55 -37.26 -10.26
CA ASP A 284 -23.17 -37.06 -10.77
C ASP A 284 -23.23 -36.30 -12.13
N LYS A 285 -22.08 -35.78 -12.62
CA LYS A 285 -21.72 -35.13 -13.92
C LYS A 285 -22.72 -34.99 -15.09
N GLY A 286 -22.58 -33.88 -15.84
CA GLY A 286 -22.88 -33.85 -17.29
C GLY A 286 -22.74 -32.50 -18.02
N ALA A 287 -21.78 -32.38 -18.96
CA ALA A 287 -21.61 -31.38 -20.06
C ALA A 287 -21.56 -29.86 -19.72
N GLY A 288 -20.80 -29.01 -20.42
CA GLY A 288 -19.77 -29.21 -21.45
C GLY A 288 -19.43 -27.91 -22.24
N ILE A 289 -18.24 -27.84 -22.86
CA ILE A 289 -17.77 -26.79 -23.85
C ILE A 289 -17.73 -25.32 -23.29
N THR A 290 -17.12 -24.26 -23.86
CA THR A 290 -16.42 -23.99 -25.15
C THR A 290 -15.24 -22.97 -25.00
N PHE A 291 -14.27 -23.04 -25.92
CA PHE A 291 -13.23 -22.08 -26.36
C PHE A 291 -13.30 -20.57 -25.97
N PHE A 292 -12.12 -19.98 -25.69
CA PHE A 292 -11.51 -18.80 -26.37
C PHE A 292 -9.97 -18.95 -26.24
N ALA A 293 -9.19 -19.20 -27.30
CA ALA A 293 -8.74 -18.32 -28.38
C ALA A 293 -7.36 -17.68 -28.09
N LEU A 294 -6.35 -18.09 -28.86
CA LEU A 294 -4.97 -17.59 -28.84
C LEU A 294 -4.78 -16.57 -29.99
N GLY A 295 -4.09 -15.46 -29.74
CA GLY A 295 -3.70 -14.47 -30.75
C GLY A 295 -2.95 -13.30 -30.09
N ALA A 296 -1.64 -13.37 -29.84
CA ALA A 296 -0.54 -13.27 -30.82
C ALA A 296 -0.31 -11.84 -31.35
N ALA A 297 0.57 -11.10 -30.67
CA ALA A 297 1.38 -10.04 -31.23
C ALA A 297 2.81 -10.20 -30.69
N ALA A 298 3.81 -10.16 -31.57
CA ALA A 298 5.17 -10.59 -31.25
C ALA A 298 6.10 -9.43 -30.87
N ALA A 299 6.83 -9.66 -29.77
CA ALA A 299 8.26 -9.44 -29.60
C ALA A 299 8.99 -8.36 -30.43
N VAL A 300 9.57 -7.39 -29.72
CA VAL A 300 10.93 -6.90 -30.00
C VAL A 300 11.72 -6.91 -28.70
N ALA A 301 12.73 -7.78 -28.59
CA ALA A 301 13.69 -7.76 -27.50
C ALA A 301 14.88 -6.87 -27.91
N ILE A 302 15.09 -5.73 -27.23
CA ILE A 302 16.27 -4.89 -27.46
C ILE A 302 17.42 -5.41 -26.58
N ALA A 303 18.26 -6.24 -27.20
CA ALA A 303 19.53 -6.66 -26.60
C ALA A 303 20.57 -5.55 -26.73
N PHE A 304 20.85 -4.81 -25.64
CA PHE A 304 21.99 -3.91 -25.58
C PHE A 304 23.31 -4.69 -25.52
N ARG A 305 23.81 -5.07 -26.70
CA ARG A 305 25.14 -5.63 -26.88
C ARG A 305 26.15 -4.48 -26.91
N ARG A 306 26.73 -4.13 -25.76
CA ARG A 306 27.90 -3.22 -25.73
C ARG A 306 29.00 -3.81 -26.60
N LYS A 307 29.41 -3.04 -27.61
CA LYS A 307 30.59 -3.28 -28.44
C LYS A 307 31.46 -2.03 -28.37
N ASP A 308 32.29 -1.97 -27.34
CA ASP A 308 33.34 -0.97 -27.22
C ASP A 308 34.66 -1.65 -27.64
N GLU A 309 35.06 -1.41 -28.88
CA GLU A 309 36.42 -1.60 -29.38
C GLU A 309 36.93 -0.22 -29.81
N GLU A 310 37.77 0.41 -28.98
CA GLU A 310 39.02 1.11 -29.34
C GLU A 310 39.93 1.20 -28.10
#